data_AF-A0A0B2VLP5-F1
#
_entry.id   AF-A0A0B2VLP5-F1
#
_cell.length_a   1.000
_cell.length_b   1.000
_cell.length_c   1.000
_cell.angle_alpha   90.00
_cell.angle_beta   90.00
_cell.angle_gamma   90.00
#
_symmetry.space_group_name_H-M   'P 1'
#
loop_
_entity.id
_entity.type
_entity.pdbx_description
1 polymer ?
#
loop_
_entity_poly.entity_id
_entity_poly.type
_entity_poly.pdbx_seq_one_letter_code
_entity_poly.pdbx_strand_id
1 'polypeptide(L)'
;MAAISTKVNARSAKEARARTMQNSALEHLKRLRMAVRAETNTALCSDEIFSLPDSGKLHFVNTPKTRAYYLLHKGSWLYLERDNDGSFGMLYAVRKLADGRILTTAVQE
;
A
#
# COMPACT_ATOMS: atom_id res chain seq x y z
N MET A 1 -0.40 -34.40 14.27
CA MET A 1 0.78 -33.51 14.40
C MET A 1 1.21 -32.87 13.07
N ALA A 2 1.32 -33.60 11.95
CA ALA A 2 1.82 -33.06 10.66
C ALA A 2 0.96 -31.93 10.02
N ALA A 3 -0.38 -32.03 10.11
CA ALA A 3 -1.30 -31.06 9.50
C ALA A 3 -1.34 -29.68 10.19
N ILE A 4 -0.93 -29.62 11.47
CA ILE A 4 -0.88 -28.36 12.23
C ILE A 4 0.39 -27.59 11.85
N SER A 5 1.53 -28.29 11.76
CA SER A 5 2.82 -27.71 11.35
C SER A 5 2.78 -27.09 9.94
N THR A 6 2.14 -27.76 8.98
CA THR A 6 1.99 -27.24 7.61
C THR A 6 1.09 -25.99 7.52
N LYS A 7 0.01 -25.93 8.29
CA LYS A 7 -0.87 -24.74 8.34
C LYS A 7 -0.17 -23.53 8.97
N VAL A 8 0.66 -23.75 9.99
CA VAL A 8 1.46 -22.69 10.63
C VAL A 8 2.49 -22.13 9.66
N ASN A 9 3.20 -22.99 8.94
CA ASN A 9 4.20 -22.57 7.94
C ASN A 9 3.57 -21.83 6.74
N ALA A 10 2.38 -22.24 6.29
CA ALA A 10 1.67 -21.54 5.22
C ALA A 10 1.18 -20.15 5.64
N ARG A 11 0.78 -19.99 6.92
CA ARG A 11 0.37 -18.69 7.47
C ARG A 11 1.57 -17.74 7.60
N SER A 12 2.69 -18.21 8.14
CA SER A 12 3.90 -17.38 8.28
C SER A 12 4.43 -16.91 6.92
N ALA A 13 4.37 -17.76 5.89
CA ALA A 13 4.75 -17.39 4.52
C ALA A 13 3.86 -16.28 3.94
N LYS A 14 2.54 -16.33 4.18
CA LYS A 14 1.61 -15.27 3.74
C LYS A 14 1.83 -13.95 4.48
N GLU A 15 2.11 -14.02 5.78
CA GLU A 15 2.45 -12.85 6.60
C GLU A 15 3.77 -12.21 6.14
N ALA A 16 4.78 -13.02 5.86
CA ALA A 16 6.06 -12.55 5.32
C ALA A 16 5.87 -11.88 3.94
N ARG A 17 5.11 -12.50 3.03
CA ARG A 17 4.79 -11.91 1.73
C ARG A 17 4.06 -10.57 1.87
N ALA A 18 3.04 -10.51 2.73
CA ALA A 18 2.29 -9.28 2.99
C ALA A 18 3.21 -8.17 3.52
N ARG A 19 4.14 -8.50 4.43
CA ARG A 19 5.11 -7.54 4.96
C ARG A 19 6.07 -7.04 3.88
N THR A 20 6.60 -7.91 3.03
CA THR A 20 7.47 -7.52 1.91
C THR A 20 6.76 -6.57 0.94
N MET A 21 5.51 -6.88 0.57
CA MET A 21 4.70 -6.01 -0.28
C MET A 21 4.46 -4.64 0.36
N GLN A 22 4.18 -4.62 1.68
CA GLN A 22 3.95 -3.37 2.40
C GLN A 22 5.20 -2.51 2.44
N ASN A 23 6.36 -3.11 2.71
CA ASN A 23 7.63 -2.39 2.71
C ASN A 23 7.93 -1.78 1.33
N SER A 24 7.69 -2.53 0.26
CA SER A 24 7.84 -2.03 -1.11
C SER A 24 6.89 -0.86 -1.40
N ALA A 25 5.61 -0.96 -1.04
CA ALA A 25 4.65 0.14 -1.17
C ALA A 25 5.06 1.40 -0.39
N LEU A 26 5.55 1.23 0.85
CA LEU A 26 5.98 2.34 1.68
C LEU A 26 7.24 3.02 1.16
N GLU A 27 8.18 2.25 0.58
CA GLU A 27 9.36 2.81 -0.10
C GLU A 27 8.96 3.63 -1.34
N HIS A 28 8.01 3.15 -2.15
CA HIS A 28 7.47 3.94 -3.27
C HIS A 28 6.82 5.23 -2.79
N LEU A 29 5.95 5.14 -1.78
CA LEU A 29 5.29 6.31 -1.18
C LEU A 29 6.32 7.32 -0.65
N LYS A 30 7.38 6.85 0.01
CA LYS A 30 8.46 7.70 0.52
C LYS A 30 9.19 8.43 -0.60
N ARG A 31 9.51 7.76 -1.72
CA ARG A 31 10.13 8.37 -2.90
C ARG A 31 9.24 9.46 -3.50
N LEU A 32 7.95 9.19 -3.65
CA LEU A 32 6.99 10.18 -4.18
C LEU A 32 6.89 11.41 -3.27
N ARG A 33 6.85 11.22 -1.94
CA ARG A 33 6.88 12.34 -0.99
C ARG A 33 8.15 13.17 -1.09
N MET A 34 9.31 12.53 -1.27
CA MET A 34 10.56 13.24 -1.49
C MET A 34 10.51 14.04 -2.80
N ALA A 35 9.93 13.47 -3.87
CA ALA A 35 9.74 14.17 -5.13
C ALA A 35 8.84 15.40 -4.98
N VAL A 36 7.71 15.28 -4.27
CA VAL A 36 6.84 16.43 -3.94
C VAL A 36 7.60 17.54 -3.22
N ARG A 37 8.45 17.20 -2.25
CA ARG A 37 9.23 18.19 -1.47
C ARG A 37 10.35 18.83 -2.27
N ALA A 38 10.88 18.13 -3.27
CA ALA A 38 11.93 18.65 -4.15
C ALA A 38 11.36 19.48 -5.32
N GLU A 39 10.05 19.39 -5.58
CA GLU A 39 9.41 20.10 -6.68
C GLU A 39 9.26 21.59 -6.36
N THR A 40 9.61 22.42 -7.35
CA THR A 40 9.52 23.88 -7.27
C THR A 40 8.16 24.38 -7.71
N ASN A 41 7.48 23.64 -8.60
CA ASN A 41 6.11 23.93 -9.00
C ASN A 41 5.10 23.20 -8.11
N THR A 42 4.77 23.81 -6.97
CA THR A 42 3.89 23.22 -5.96
C THR A 42 2.43 23.12 -6.38
N ALA A 43 2.00 23.83 -7.44
CA ALA A 43 0.60 23.85 -7.88
C ALA A 43 0.09 22.48 -8.36
N LEU A 44 1.00 21.59 -8.77
CA LEU A 44 0.69 20.23 -9.25
C LEU A 44 1.02 19.15 -8.22
N CYS A 45 1.40 19.53 -7.00
CA CYS A 45 1.88 18.61 -5.97
C CYS A 45 0.97 18.58 -4.75
N SER A 46 0.84 17.41 -4.12
CA SER A 46 0.10 17.26 -2.86
C SER A 46 0.72 16.13 -2.04
N ASP A 47 0.82 16.30 -0.72
CA ASP A 47 1.17 15.24 0.24
C ASP A 47 0.24 15.40 1.44
N GLU A 48 -0.77 14.55 1.51
CA GLU A 48 -1.87 14.67 2.46
C GLU A 48 -2.08 13.36 3.22
N ILE A 49 -2.54 13.50 4.47
CA ILE A 49 -2.92 12.36 5.31
C ILE A 49 -4.29 12.66 5.91
N PHE A 50 -5.26 11.85 5.53
CA PHE A 50 -6.62 11.90 6.03
C PHE A 50 -6.83 10.84 7.10
N SER A 51 -7.32 11.26 8.26
CA SER A 51 -7.81 10.36 9.30
C SER A 51 -9.26 9.98 8.99
N LEU A 52 -9.53 8.67 8.95
CA LEU A 52 -10.88 8.14 8.76
C LEU A 52 -11.59 7.96 10.12
N PRO A 53 -12.93 8.01 10.17
CA PRO A 53 -13.70 7.93 11.43
C PRO A 53 -13.44 6.69 12.29
N ASP A 54 -12.94 5.61 11.70
CA ASP A 54 -12.71 4.32 12.33
C ASP A 54 -11.21 4.01 12.57
N SER A 55 -10.43 5.07 12.83
CA SER A 55 -8.98 5.05 13.02
C SER A 55 -8.20 4.58 11.78
N GLY A 56 -8.84 4.48 10.62
CA GLY A 56 -8.15 4.31 9.35
C GLY A 56 -7.33 5.54 8.97
N LYS A 57 -6.32 5.35 8.12
CA LYS A 57 -5.52 6.45 7.55
C LYS A 57 -5.43 6.29 6.04
N LEU A 58 -5.74 7.35 5.32
CA LEU A 58 -5.48 7.46 3.88
C LEU A 58 -4.34 8.45 3.68
N HIS A 59 -3.24 7.97 3.15
CA HIS A 59 -2.17 8.80 2.64
C HIS A 59 -2.39 9.02 1.15
N PHE A 60 -2.34 10.28 0.72
CA PHE A 60 -2.43 10.67 -0.67
C PHE A 60 -1.19 11.47 -1.04
N VAL A 61 -0.57 11.11 -2.17
CA VAL A 61 0.57 11.85 -2.71
C VAL A 61 0.33 12.05 -4.19
N ASN A 62 0.44 13.29 -4.65
CA ASN A 62 0.39 13.64 -6.06
C ASN A 62 1.67 14.38 -6.44
N THR A 63 2.28 13.94 -7.53
CA THR A 63 3.38 14.61 -8.23
C THR A 63 2.87 15.05 -9.61
N PRO A 64 3.66 15.80 -10.41
CA PRO A 64 3.22 16.16 -11.75
C PRO A 64 2.91 14.95 -12.65
N LYS A 65 3.60 13.82 -12.43
CA LYS A 65 3.47 12.61 -13.28
C LYS A 65 2.60 11.52 -12.67
N THR A 66 2.64 11.36 -11.35
CA THR A 66 2.14 10.16 -10.68
C THR A 66 1.36 10.54 -9.43
N ARG A 67 0.28 9.82 -9.18
CA ARG A 67 -0.48 9.86 -7.93
C ARG A 67 -0.50 8.50 -7.25
N ALA A 68 -0.37 8.52 -5.92
CA ALA A 68 -0.41 7.34 -5.10
C ALA A 68 -1.36 7.49 -3.91
N TYR A 69 -2.02 6.38 -3.59
CA TYR A 69 -2.91 6.23 -2.46
C TYR A 69 -2.42 5.08 -1.60
N TYR A 70 -2.28 5.31 -0.30
CA TYR A 70 -2.00 4.27 0.66
C TYR A 70 -3.04 4.32 1.79
N LEU A 71 -3.92 3.33 1.81
CA LEU A 71 -4.97 3.17 2.82
C LEU A 71 -4.54 2.10 3.82
N LEU A 72 -4.59 2.42 5.11
CA LEU A 72 -4.40 1.49 6.21
C LEU A 72 -5.66 1.46 7.07
N HIS A 73 -6.25 0.28 7.25
CA HIS A 73 -7.44 0.12 8.08
C HIS A 73 -7.53 -1.28 8.72
N LYS A 74 -7.61 -1.33 10.06
CA LYS A 74 -7.78 -2.57 10.86
C LYS A 74 -6.84 -3.72 10.44
N GLY A 75 -5.57 -3.41 10.17
CA GLY A 75 -4.56 -4.39 9.76
C GLY A 75 -4.69 -4.90 8.32
N SER A 76 -5.66 -4.38 7.55
CA SER A 76 -5.68 -4.46 6.09
C SER A 76 -5.10 -3.18 5.51
N TRP A 77 -4.55 -3.26 4.31
CA TRP A 77 -4.02 -2.10 3.63
C TRP A 77 -4.10 -2.23 2.11
N LEU A 78 -4.08 -1.09 1.44
CA LEU A 78 -4.10 -0.94 0.00
C LEU A 78 -3.07 0.11 -0.39
N TYR A 79 -2.28 -0.18 -1.40
CA TYR A 79 -1.43 0.76 -2.10
C TYR A 79 -1.84 0.76 -3.58
N LEU A 80 -2.13 1.94 -4.11
CA LEU A 80 -2.46 2.14 -5.52
C LEU A 80 -1.63 3.29 -6.06
N GLU A 81 -0.88 3.04 -7.12
CA GLU A 81 -0.09 4.02 -7.85
C GLU A 81 -0.58 4.06 -9.30
N ARG A 82 -0.78 5.27 -9.81
CA ARG A 82 -1.21 5.53 -11.18
C ARG A 82 -0.51 6.76 -11.70
N ASP A 83 -0.24 6.75 -13.00
CA ASP A 83 0.18 7.96 -13.67
C ASP A 83 -1.02 8.88 -13.93
N ASN A 84 -0.73 10.18 -13.97
CA ASN A 84 -1.75 11.21 -14.13
C ASN A 84 -2.31 11.27 -15.55
N ASP A 85 -1.66 10.61 -16.51
CA ASP A 85 -2.20 10.34 -17.86
C ASP A 85 -3.28 9.24 -17.87
N GLY A 86 -3.50 8.57 -16.74
CA GLY A 86 -4.48 7.50 -16.60
C GLY A 86 -3.89 6.09 -16.69
N SER A 87 -2.61 5.95 -16.99
CA SER A 87 -1.93 4.64 -17.02
C SER A 87 -1.89 4.01 -15.63
N PHE A 88 -1.89 2.67 -15.60
CA PHE A 88 -1.79 1.93 -14.35
C PHE A 88 -0.30 1.78 -13.99
N GLY A 89 0.04 1.94 -12.71
CA GLY A 89 1.41 1.71 -12.24
C GLY A 89 1.47 0.45 -11.38
N MET A 90 0.90 0.52 -10.18
CA MET A 90 1.03 -0.54 -9.19
C MET A 90 -0.19 -0.66 -8.28
N LEU A 91 -0.55 -1.90 -7.94
CA LEU A 91 -1.57 -2.23 -6.96
C LEU A 91 -1.05 -3.32 -6.03
N TYR A 92 -0.88 -2.98 -4.77
CA TYR A 92 -0.70 -3.95 -3.70
C TYR A 92 -1.86 -3.85 -2.72
N ALA A 93 -2.52 -4.97 -2.45
CA ALA A 93 -3.59 -5.02 -1.47
C ALA A 93 -3.38 -6.21 -0.53
N VAL A 94 -3.58 -5.98 0.76
CA VAL A 94 -3.61 -7.01 1.78
C VAL A 94 -4.90 -6.86 2.57
N ARG A 95 -5.73 -7.90 2.54
CA ARG A 95 -6.95 -7.98 3.34
C ARG A 95 -6.78 -9.04 4.42
N LYS A 96 -6.91 -8.62 5.67
CA LYS A 96 -7.02 -9.51 6.83
C LYS A 96 -8.50 -9.79 7.08
N LEU A 97 -8.88 -11.06 7.00
CA LEU A 97 -10.25 -11.50 7.28
C LEU A 97 -10.46 -11.71 8.78
N ALA A 98 -11.72 -11.71 9.23
CA ALA A 98 -12.08 -11.89 10.64
C ALA A 98 -11.60 -13.23 11.21
N ASP A 99 -11.51 -14.27 10.38
CA ASP A 99 -10.99 -15.60 10.75
C ASP A 99 -9.45 -15.68 10.76
N GLY A 100 -8.76 -14.56 10.58
CA GLY A 100 -7.30 -14.48 10.58
C GLY A 100 -6.62 -14.87 9.28
N ARG A 101 -7.38 -15.26 8.23
CA ARG A 101 -6.80 -15.47 6.89
C ARG A 101 -6.33 -14.15 6.29
N ILE A 102 -5.27 -14.24 5.50
CA ILE A 102 -4.69 -13.12 4.76
C ILE A 102 -4.84 -13.38 3.27
N LEU A 103 -5.41 -12.40 2.57
CA LEU A 103 -5.47 -12.34 1.12
C LEU A 103 -4.53 -11.24 0.65
N THR A 104 -3.70 -11.55 -0.34
CA THR A 104 -2.77 -10.59 -0.95
C THR A 104 -3.03 -10.50 -2.44
N THR A 105 -3.09 -9.29 -2.99
CA THR A 105 -3.16 -9.03 -4.42
C THR A 105 -1.98 -8.16 -4.80
N ALA A 106 -1.28 -8.54 -5.87
CA ALA A 106 -0.17 -7.78 -6.42
C ALA A 106 -0.32 -7.71 -7.93
N VAL A 107 -0.40 -6.50 -8.46
CA VAL A 107 -0.40 -6.20 -9.89
C VAL A 107 0.58 -5.06 -10.10
N GLN A 108 1.50 -5.23 -11.04
CA GLN A 108 2.50 -4.25 -11.42
C GLN A 108 2.70 -4.37 -12.93
N GLU A 109 2.71 -3.24 -13.63
CA GLU A 109 3.08 -3.15 -15.05
C GLU A 109 4.58 -2.88 -15.21
#